data_AF-A0A3A5K2K9-F1
#
_entry.id   AF-A0A3A5K2K9-F1
#
_cell.length_a   1.000
_cell.length_b   1.000
_cell.length_c   1.000
_cell.angle_alpha   90.00
_cell.angle_beta   90.00
_cell.angle_gamma   90.00
#
_symmetry.space_group_name_H-M   'P 1'
#
loop_
_entity.id
_entity.type
_entity.pdbx_description
1 polymer ?
#
loop_
_entity_poly.entity_id
_entity_poly.type
_entity_poly.pdbx_seq_one_letter_code
_entity_poly.pdbx_strand_id
1 'polypeptide(L)'
;MSTRGVNFLHKWISNNVPETAGADMISVAELAQKLFADAPSLGIGSTEIEEDTGSVYETILDAIVHHDAGATSAEAHEATGDASGSSRG
;
A
#
# COMPACT_ATOMS: atom_id res chain seq x y z
N MET A 1 -5.13 -14.79 -17.52
CA MET A 1 -4.27 -14.28 -16.45
C MET A 1 -4.74 -14.90 -15.16
N SER A 2 -3.78 -15.34 -14.34
CA SER A 2 -4.08 -15.85 -13.01
C SER A 2 -4.31 -14.64 -12.09
N THR A 3 -4.89 -14.88 -10.91
CA THR A 3 -4.95 -13.87 -9.85
C THR A 3 -3.95 -14.16 -8.73
N ARG A 4 -3.14 -15.21 -8.90
CA ARG A 4 -2.23 -15.73 -7.88
C ARG A 4 -1.06 -14.78 -7.66
N GLY A 5 -0.47 -14.25 -8.73
CA GLY A 5 0.65 -13.32 -8.65
C GLY A 5 0.28 -12.03 -7.89
N VAL A 6 -0.82 -11.40 -8.28
CA VAL A 6 -1.32 -10.17 -7.64
C VAL A 6 -1.72 -10.40 -6.18
N ASN A 7 -2.43 -11.49 -5.87
CA ASN A 7 -2.82 -11.81 -4.49
C ASN A 7 -1.60 -12.05 -3.59
N PHE A 8 -0.56 -12.69 -4.12
CA PHE A 8 0.70 -12.85 -3.42
C PHE A 8 1.40 -11.51 -3.19
N LEU A 9 1.54 -10.69 -4.23
CA LEU A 9 2.20 -9.38 -4.15
C LEU A 9 1.56 -8.48 -3.09
N HIS A 10 0.23 -8.32 -3.11
CA HIS A 10 -0.47 -7.50 -2.12
C HIS A 10 -0.27 -8.00 -0.69
N LYS A 11 -0.37 -9.32 -0.48
CA LYS A 11 -0.15 -9.92 0.83
C LYS A 11 1.30 -9.79 1.29
N TRP A 12 2.25 -9.93 0.37
CA TRP A 12 3.66 -9.81 0.65
C TRP A 12 4.03 -8.37 1.04
N ILE A 13 3.53 -7.38 0.30
CA ILE A 13 3.71 -5.95 0.62
C ILE A 13 3.18 -5.64 2.01
N SER A 14 1.94 -6.03 2.33
CA SER A 14 1.34 -5.76 3.65
C SER A 14 2.11 -6.38 4.82
N ASN A 15 2.85 -7.47 4.60
CA ASN A 15 3.64 -8.12 5.65
C ASN A 15 5.08 -7.59 5.74
N ASN A 16 5.65 -7.07 4.65
CA ASN A 16 7.07 -6.75 4.54
C ASN A 16 7.37 -5.26 4.41
N VAL A 17 6.40 -4.44 4.03
CA VAL A 17 6.49 -2.98 3.97
C VAL A 17 5.81 -2.43 5.22
N PRO A 18 6.57 -1.97 6.23
CA PRO A 18 5.99 -1.49 7.48
C PRO A 18 5.28 -0.16 7.26
N GLU A 19 4.07 -0.01 7.83
CA GLU A 19 3.30 1.24 7.78
C GLU A 19 4.08 2.43 8.35
N THR A 20 4.86 2.23 9.42
CA THR A 20 5.55 3.32 10.11
C THR A 20 6.99 3.55 9.64
N ALA A 21 7.51 2.68 8.77
CA ALA A 21 8.84 2.84 8.24
C ALA A 21 8.73 3.61 6.93
N GLY A 22 8.91 4.92 7.01
CA GLY A 22 9.24 5.70 5.82
C GLY A 22 10.31 4.96 5.02
N ALA A 23 10.23 5.04 3.71
CA ALA A 23 11.12 4.45 2.71
C ALA A 23 12.64 4.67 2.93
N ASP A 24 13.02 5.34 4.01
CA ASP A 24 14.35 5.82 4.36
C ASP A 24 15.38 4.72 4.63
N MET A 25 14.97 3.45 4.78
CA MET A 25 15.92 2.34 5.05
C MET A 25 15.88 1.17 4.06
N ILE A 26 14.84 1.01 3.23
CA ILE A 26 14.73 -0.15 2.33
C ILE A 26 14.43 0.32 0.91
N SER A 27 15.31 -0.04 -0.02
CA SER A 27 15.13 0.28 -1.44
C SER A 27 14.03 -0.56 -2.08
N VAL A 28 13.28 0.04 -3.03
CA VAL A 28 12.32 -0.68 -3.89
C VAL A 28 12.97 -1.92 -4.54
N ALA A 29 14.24 -1.80 -4.93
CA ALA A 29 14.99 -2.91 -5.53
C ALA A 29 15.22 -4.06 -4.54
N GLU A 30 15.48 -3.75 -3.26
CA GLU A 30 15.67 -4.78 -2.23
C GLU A 30 14.35 -5.48 -1.90
N LEU A 31 13.23 -4.75 -1.87
CA LEU A 31 11.90 -5.33 -1.70
C LEU A 31 11.53 -6.24 -2.87
N ALA A 32 11.79 -5.80 -4.11
CA ALA A 32 11.55 -6.64 -5.30
C ALA A 32 12.39 -7.93 -5.25
N GLN A 33 13.67 -7.84 -4.88
CA GLN A 33 14.52 -9.02 -4.74
C GLN A 33 14.01 -10.01 -3.68
N LYS A 34 13.61 -9.52 -2.51
CA LYS A 34 13.03 -10.36 -1.45
C LYS A 34 11.72 -11.01 -1.90
N LEU A 35 10.86 -10.25 -2.58
CA LEU A 35 9.61 -10.77 -3.12
C LEU A 35 9.84 -11.95 -4.08
N PHE A 36 10.79 -11.82 -4.99
CA PHE A 36 11.12 -12.90 -5.93
C PHE A 36 11.84 -14.09 -5.27
N ALA A 37 12.52 -13.87 -4.15
CA ALA A 37 13.11 -14.94 -3.36
C ALA A 37 12.04 -15.73 -2.57
N ASP A 38 10.96 -15.07 -2.15
CA ASP A 38 9.89 -15.68 -1.36
C ASP A 38 8.82 -16.36 -2.23
N ALA A 39 8.57 -15.86 -3.44
CA ALA A 39 7.55 -16.40 -4.35
C ALA A 39 7.65 -17.93 -4.62
N PRO A 40 8.85 -18.51 -4.84
CA PRO A 40 8.99 -19.95 -5.05
C PRO A 40 8.53 -20.80 -3.87
N SER A 41 8.56 -20.27 -2.64
CA SER A 41 8.08 -21.00 -1.45
C SER A 41 6.57 -21.28 -1.50
N LEU A 42 5.82 -20.52 -2.30
CA LEU A 42 4.39 -20.65 -2.52
C LEU A 42 4.06 -21.26 -3.90
N GLY A 43 5.07 -21.73 -4.64
CA GLY A 43 4.89 -22.27 -5.99
C GLY A 43 4.40 -21.21 -6.98
N ILE A 44 4.85 -19.97 -6.83
CA ILE A 44 4.55 -18.85 -7.72
C ILE A 44 5.84 -18.48 -8.46
N GLY A 45 5.76 -18.42 -9.79
CA GLY A 45 6.90 -18.02 -10.63
C GLY A 45 7.05 -16.51 -10.72
N SER A 46 8.27 -16.01 -10.91
CA SER A 46 8.51 -14.58 -11.17
C SER A 46 7.76 -14.10 -12.41
N THR A 47 7.76 -14.90 -13.48
CA THR A 47 7.00 -14.61 -14.71
C THR A 47 5.49 -14.55 -14.45
N GLU A 48 4.94 -15.45 -13.62
CA GLU A 48 3.51 -15.40 -13.24
C GLU A 48 3.18 -14.10 -12.51
N ILE A 49 4.08 -13.62 -11.64
CA ILE A 49 3.90 -12.36 -10.91
C ILE A 49 3.96 -11.17 -11.87
N GLU A 50 4.98 -11.12 -12.73
CA GLU A 50 5.16 -10.04 -13.71
C GLU A 50 4.02 -10.01 -14.74
N GLU A 51 3.53 -11.15 -15.20
CA GLU A 51 2.39 -11.22 -16.11
C GLU A 51 1.10 -10.78 -15.42
N ASP A 52 0.83 -11.25 -14.20
CA ASP A 52 -0.42 -10.93 -13.49
C ASP A 52 -0.43 -9.47 -12.96
N THR A 53 0.73 -8.91 -12.62
CA THR A 53 0.88 -7.57 -12.02
C THR A 53 1.23 -6.49 -13.05
N GLY A 54 1.98 -6.84 -14.09
CA GLY A 54 2.73 -5.90 -14.90
C GLY A 54 4.04 -5.51 -14.22
N SER A 55 4.09 -4.32 -13.62
CA SER A 55 5.32 -3.79 -13.01
C SER A 55 5.34 -3.97 -11.49
N VAL A 56 6.09 -4.98 -11.04
CA VAL A 56 6.32 -5.24 -9.60
C VAL A 56 6.97 -4.04 -8.91
N TYR A 57 7.94 -3.40 -9.57
CA TYR A 57 8.64 -2.23 -9.04
C TYR A 57 7.70 -1.04 -8.84
N GLU A 58 6.83 -0.78 -9.82
CA GLU A 58 5.84 0.30 -9.73
C GLU A 58 4.83 0.03 -8.63
N THR A 59 4.37 -1.21 -8.49
CA THR A 59 3.41 -1.59 -7.43
C THR A 59 4.00 -1.45 -6.03
N ILE A 60 5.27 -1.83 -5.86
CA ILE A 60 5.98 -1.65 -4.58
C ILE A 60 6.21 -0.17 -4.29
N LEU A 61 6.65 0.61 -5.30
CA LEU A 61 6.83 2.06 -5.16
C LEU A 61 5.51 2.75 -4.82
N ASP A 62 4.43 2.39 -5.49
CA ASP A 62 3.08 2.90 -5.28
C ASP A 62 2.61 2.63 -3.85
N ALA A 63 2.82 1.40 -3.35
CA ALA A 63 2.48 1.05 -1.98
C ALA A 63 3.26 1.89 -0.94
N ILE A 64 4.53 2.18 -1.21
CA ILE A 64 5.36 3.03 -0.34
C ILE A 64 4.87 4.49 -0.39
N VAL A 65 4.61 5.03 -1.58
CA VAL A 65 4.20 6.42 -1.78
C VAL A 65 2.77 6.68 -1.28
N HIS A 66 1.83 5.79 -1.57
CA HIS A 66 0.43 5.92 -1.15
C HIS A 66 0.23 5.66 0.34
N HIS A 67 1.19 5.03 1.02
CA HIS A 67 1.15 4.92 2.47
C HIS A 67 1.22 6.31 3.15
N ASP A 68 2.02 7.24 2.62
CA ASP A 68 2.07 8.63 3.11
C ASP A 68 0.79 9.43 2.80
N ALA A 69 0.02 9.03 1.78
CA ALA A 69 -1.20 9.72 1.36
C ALA A 69 -2.44 9.35 2.18
N GLY A 70 -2.43 8.21 2.90
CA GLY A 70 -3.59 7.72 3.65
C GLY A 70 -3.88 8.43 4.97
N ALA A 71 -2.94 9.20 5.52
CA ALA A 71 -3.05 9.80 6.85
C ALA A 71 -3.83 11.13 6.92
N THR A 72 -4.22 11.72 5.78
CA THR A 72 -4.81 13.08 5.77
C THR A 72 -6.31 13.15 5.44
N SER A 73 -6.97 12.02 5.14
CA SER A 73 -8.40 12.05 4.77
C SER A 73 -9.37 11.74 5.92
N ALA A 74 -8.89 11.48 7.15
CA ALA A 74 -9.75 11.13 8.28
C ALA A 74 -10.18 12.31 9.18
N GLU A 75 -9.74 13.56 8.92
CA GLU A 75 -10.06 14.72 9.78
C GLU A 75 -10.95 15.77 9.10
N ALA A 76 -11.99 15.34 8.40
CA ALA A 76 -13.05 16.25 7.90
C ALA A 76 -14.45 15.88 8.38
N HIS A 77 -14.57 15.24 9.55
CA HIS A 77 -15.88 15.01 10.18
C HIS A 77 -16.25 16.14 11.15
N GLU A 78 -16.94 17.13 10.59
CA GLU A 78 -18.00 17.95 11.19
C GLU A 78 -17.75 18.57 12.59
N ALA A 79 -17.02 19.69 12.61
CA ALA A 79 -17.23 20.71 13.63
C ALA A 79 -18.47 21.55 13.28
N THR A 80 -19.64 21.00 13.62
CA THR A 80 -20.85 21.70 14.11
C THR A 80 -20.90 23.22 13.86
N GLY A 81 -21.53 23.60 12.74
CA GLY A 81 -22.20 24.89 12.64
C GLY A 81 -23.61 24.77 13.22
N ASP A 82 -23.83 25.25 14.44
CA ASP A 82 -25.13 25.81 14.82
C ASP A 82 -24.89 27.07 15.65
N ALA A 83 -24.87 28.18 14.94
CA ALA A 83 -25.11 29.49 15.50
C ALA A 83 -26.60 29.78 15.34
N SER A 84 -27.41 29.46 16.34
CA SER A 84 -28.75 30.03 16.44
C SER A 84 -28.83 30.97 17.64
N GLY A 85 -28.48 32.22 17.36
CA GLY A 85 -28.83 33.35 18.21
C GLY A 85 -30.34 33.50 18.25
N SER A 86 -30.92 33.27 19.42
CA SER A 86 -32.24 33.79 19.78
C SER A 86 -32.22 34.22 21.24
N SER A 87 -32.00 35.52 21.45
CA SER A 87 -32.46 36.19 22.67
C SER A 87 -32.93 37.59 22.28
N ARG A 88 -34.25 37.70 22.06
CA ARG A 88 -34.99 38.94 22.20
C ARG A 88 -35.49 38.97 23.65
N GLY A 89 -35.10 40.01 24.37
CA GLY A 89 -35.61 40.41 25.68
C GLY A 89 -35.33 41.89 25.85
#